data_AF-A0A7J7T4Y1-F1
#
_entry.id   AF-A0A7J7T4Y1-F1
#
_cell.length_a   1.000
_cell.length_b   1.000
_cell.length_c   1.000
_cell.angle_alpha   90.00
_cell.angle_beta   90.00
_cell.angle_gamma   90.00
#
_symmetry.space_group_name_H-M   'P 1'
#
loop_
_entity.id
_entity.type
_entity.pdbx_description
1 polymer ?
#
loop_
_entity_poly.entity_id
_entity_poly.type
_entity_poly.pdbx_seq_one_letter_code
_entity_poly.pdbx_strand_id
1 'polypeptide(L)'
;MAQEAVGRPPEETLSLWKREQALLKARVVDQDTEAWQRDPAFAGLQRVGGVDVSFVKGDSVSACASLVVLSYPELEVLYEDSRLVHLTAPYLSGFLAFREVPFLVGAVQRLQEKEPSLMPQVLLVDGNGVLHPRGFGVACHLGVLTDLPCVGVAKKLLQVDGLEKDALHRDQIRLLRAGGDSFPLKGSSGAVLGRALRSHDRSTKPLYVSVGHKMSLEAAVRLTHSCCRFRVPEPVRQADIRSRDYIRKTLGSPRPPAPGQERKAQRPKVWPKGGPEEPPGEGKTPEAHSPGLRTHPEAPDLGAQEQ
;
A
#
# COMPACT_ATOMS: atom_id res chain seq x y z
N MET A 1 0.95 -20.87 -16.90
CA MET A 1 0.93 -22.26 -16.42
C MET A 1 2.12 -22.43 -15.50
N ALA A 2 1.89 -22.99 -14.31
CA ALA A 2 2.76 -23.10 -13.13
C ALA A 2 3.01 -21.79 -12.34
N GLN A 3 2.07 -21.48 -11.43
CA GLN A 3 2.36 -20.76 -10.20
C GLN A 3 3.10 -21.75 -9.29
N GLU A 4 4.41 -21.60 -9.11
CA GLU A 4 5.07 -22.21 -7.96
C GLU A 4 4.62 -21.46 -6.72
N ALA A 5 3.68 -22.04 -6.00
CA ALA A 5 3.33 -21.61 -4.66
C ALA A 5 4.56 -21.85 -3.77
N VAL A 6 5.27 -20.77 -3.40
CA VAL A 6 6.16 -20.80 -2.23
C VAL A 6 5.30 -21.30 -1.07
N GLY A 7 5.58 -22.51 -0.61
CA GLY A 7 4.78 -23.21 0.38
C GLY A 7 4.59 -22.37 1.65
N ARG A 8 3.45 -22.58 2.32
CA ARG A 8 3.20 -22.01 3.65
C ARG A 8 4.42 -22.28 4.53
N PRO A 9 4.94 -21.27 5.28
CA PRO A 9 6.07 -21.50 6.17
C PRO A 9 5.79 -22.67 7.13
N PRO A 10 6.82 -23.43 7.54
CA PRO A 10 6.71 -24.41 8.60
C PRO A 10 6.02 -23.81 9.84
N GLU A 11 5.22 -24.60 10.55
CA GLU A 11 4.47 -24.10 11.72
C GLU A 11 5.40 -23.52 12.79
N GLU A 12 6.59 -24.08 12.95
CA GLU A 12 7.65 -23.57 13.82
C GLU A 12 8.07 -22.15 13.45
N THR A 13 8.31 -21.87 12.16
CA THR A 13 8.65 -20.53 11.67
C THR A 13 7.53 -19.53 11.98
N LEU A 14 6.28 -19.93 11.78
CA LEU A 14 5.13 -19.09 12.10
C LEU A 14 5.02 -18.81 13.61
N SER A 15 5.29 -19.81 14.44
CA SER A 15 5.29 -19.67 15.90
C SER A 15 6.37 -18.70 16.37
N LEU A 16 7.59 -18.84 15.82
CA LEU A 16 8.71 -17.93 16.08
C LEU A 16 8.39 -16.49 15.70
N TRP A 17 7.86 -16.26 14.49
CA TRP A 17 7.47 -14.91 14.05
C TRP A 17 6.37 -14.29 14.90
N LYS A 18 5.37 -15.06 15.33
CA LYS A 18 4.34 -14.57 16.24
C LYS A 18 4.95 -14.12 17.57
N ARG A 19 5.85 -14.94 18.13
CA ARG A 19 6.54 -14.62 19.38
C ARG A 19 7.40 -13.38 19.23
N GLU A 20 8.18 -13.27 18.16
CA GLU A 20 9.02 -12.12 17.89
C GLU A 20 8.20 -10.83 17.70
N GLN A 21 7.10 -10.88 16.95
CA GLN A 21 6.18 -9.73 16.85
C GLN A 21 5.64 -9.31 18.21
N ALA A 22 5.26 -10.25 19.08
CA ALA A 22 4.77 -9.91 20.42
C ALA A 22 5.86 -9.24 21.27
N LEU A 23 7.08 -9.77 21.24
CA LEU A 23 8.23 -9.21 21.96
C LEU A 23 8.59 -7.80 21.48
N LEU A 24 8.68 -7.60 20.16
CA LEU A 24 9.02 -6.29 19.59
C LEU A 24 7.86 -5.30 19.72
N LYS A 25 6.61 -5.75 19.62
CA LYS A 25 5.43 -4.91 19.85
C LYS A 25 5.43 -4.30 21.25
N ALA A 26 5.84 -5.06 22.27
CA ALA A 26 5.94 -4.55 23.64
C ALA A 26 6.93 -3.38 23.80
N ARG A 27 7.81 -3.15 22.81
CA ARG A 27 8.76 -2.04 22.78
C ARG A 27 8.24 -0.83 21.99
N VAL A 28 7.05 -0.91 21.37
CA VAL A 28 6.49 0.24 20.65
C VAL A 28 6.11 1.32 21.64
N VAL A 29 6.62 2.53 21.41
CA VAL A 29 6.22 3.76 22.09
C VAL A 29 5.27 4.51 21.15
N ASP A 30 4.07 4.85 21.61
CA ASP A 30 3.01 5.51 20.84
C ASP A 30 2.75 6.96 21.25
N GLN A 31 3.72 7.55 21.94
CA GLN A 31 3.75 8.93 22.39
C GLN A 31 4.99 9.66 21.86
N ASP A 32 4.93 10.98 21.85
CA ASP A 32 6.04 11.83 21.41
C ASP A 32 7.19 11.77 22.41
N THR A 33 8.40 11.45 21.92
CA THR A 33 9.64 11.40 22.71
C THR A 33 10.50 12.65 22.52
N GLU A 34 10.40 13.32 21.38
CA GLU A 34 11.27 14.42 20.99
C GLU A 34 10.60 15.79 21.18
N ALA A 35 11.40 16.83 21.46
CA ALA A 35 10.89 18.19 21.63
C ALA A 35 10.20 18.73 20.36
N TRP A 36 10.80 18.49 19.19
CA TRP A 36 10.28 18.98 17.91
C TRP A 36 8.89 18.43 17.57
N GLN A 37 8.49 17.28 18.12
CA GLN A 37 7.17 16.68 17.84
C GLN A 37 6.03 17.47 18.48
N ARG A 38 6.31 18.08 19.64
CA ARG A 38 5.34 18.84 20.45
C ARG A 38 5.23 20.28 19.99
N ASP A 39 6.18 20.75 19.19
CA ASP A 39 6.11 22.07 18.57
C ASP A 39 5.07 22.08 17.44
N PRO A 40 4.14 23.05 17.40
CA PRO A 40 3.12 23.13 16.36
C PRO A 40 3.67 23.22 14.93
N ALA A 41 4.82 23.87 14.75
CA ALA A 41 5.50 24.04 13.47
C ALA A 41 6.65 23.04 13.26
N PHE A 42 6.79 22.07 14.18
CA PHE A 42 7.90 21.12 14.22
C PHE A 42 9.28 21.79 14.31
N ALA A 43 9.39 22.92 15.04
CA ALA A 43 10.67 23.60 15.25
C ALA A 43 11.75 22.62 15.78
N GLY A 44 12.90 22.57 15.09
CA GLY A 44 13.99 21.63 15.37
C GLY A 44 13.96 20.36 14.50
N LEU A 45 12.89 20.09 13.76
CA LEU A 45 12.88 19.08 12.71
C LEU A 45 13.57 19.63 11.45
N GLN A 46 14.59 18.92 10.97
CA GLN A 46 15.42 19.29 9.82
C GLN A 46 15.44 18.20 8.75
N ARG A 47 15.22 16.93 9.13
CA ARG A 47 15.37 15.78 8.22
C ARG A 47 14.26 14.76 8.42
N VAL A 48 13.52 14.51 7.33
CA VAL A 48 12.47 13.48 7.28
C VAL A 48 12.88 12.42 6.27
N GLY A 49 12.94 11.17 6.74
CA GLY A 49 13.22 10.04 5.87
C GLY A 49 11.96 9.43 5.28
N GLY A 50 12.12 8.79 4.12
CA GLY A 50 11.08 8.04 3.44
C GLY A 50 11.60 6.66 3.08
N VAL A 51 10.77 5.63 3.26
CA VAL A 51 11.13 4.27 2.86
C VAL A 51 10.01 3.59 2.06
N ASP A 52 10.43 2.78 1.09
CA ASP A 52 9.55 1.96 0.25
C ASP A 52 10.24 0.63 -0.08
N VAL A 53 9.44 -0.42 -0.29
CA VAL A 53 9.88 -1.68 -0.92
C VAL A 53 8.98 -1.98 -2.10
N SER A 54 9.51 -1.80 -3.31
CA SER A 54 8.79 -2.06 -4.56
C SER A 54 9.15 -3.41 -5.14
N PHE A 55 8.16 -4.26 -5.40
CA PHE A 55 8.37 -5.57 -6.03
C PHE A 55 8.63 -5.45 -7.53
N VAL A 56 9.47 -6.33 -8.06
CA VAL A 56 9.67 -6.49 -9.51
C VAL A 56 8.39 -7.07 -10.11
N LYS A 57 7.92 -6.50 -11.23
CA LYS A 57 6.66 -6.95 -11.84
C LYS A 57 6.75 -8.40 -12.30
N GLY A 58 5.84 -9.24 -11.79
CA GLY A 58 5.80 -10.67 -12.12
C GLY A 58 6.73 -11.54 -11.28
N ASP A 59 7.45 -10.95 -10.32
CA ASP A 59 8.33 -11.65 -9.38
C ASP A 59 7.90 -11.32 -7.94
N SER A 60 7.78 -12.35 -7.11
CA SER A 60 7.37 -12.22 -5.70
C SER A 60 8.53 -12.25 -4.71
N VAL A 61 9.75 -12.48 -5.21
CA VAL A 61 11.01 -12.59 -4.46
C VAL A 61 11.86 -11.34 -4.69
N SER A 62 12.04 -10.91 -5.93
CA SER A 62 12.86 -9.72 -6.21
C SER A 62 12.09 -8.44 -5.91
N ALA A 63 12.69 -7.56 -5.12
CA ALA A 63 12.17 -6.25 -4.79
C ALA A 63 13.29 -5.21 -4.76
N CYS A 64 12.94 -3.93 -4.70
CA CYS A 64 13.88 -2.85 -4.46
C CYS A 64 13.49 -2.13 -3.17
N ALA A 65 14.37 -2.18 -2.18
CA ALA A 65 14.28 -1.38 -0.97
C ALA A 65 14.94 -0.03 -1.22
N SER A 66 14.23 1.06 -0.90
CA SER A 66 14.72 2.42 -1.04
C SER A 66 14.58 3.19 0.26
N LEU A 67 15.64 3.91 0.65
CA LEU A 67 15.66 4.91 1.71
C LEU A 67 16.01 6.26 1.07
N VAL A 68 15.24 7.28 1.41
CA VAL A 68 15.56 8.68 1.09
C VAL A 68 15.56 9.51 2.37
N VAL A 69 16.34 10.59 2.37
CA VAL A 69 16.24 11.65 3.39
C VAL A 69 16.01 12.97 2.70
N LEU A 70 15.01 13.70 3.16
CA LEU A 70 14.67 15.04 2.68
C LEU A 70 14.93 16.06 3.79
N SER A 71 15.31 17.27 3.38
CA SER A 71 15.26 18.46 4.24
C SER A 71 13.84 18.77 4.68
N TYR A 72 13.70 19.43 5.82
CA TYR A 72 12.43 19.94 6.34
C TYR A 72 12.62 21.39 6.81
N PRO A 73 11.70 22.31 6.47
CA PRO A 73 10.42 22.09 5.77
C PRO A 73 10.51 22.08 4.24
N GLU A 74 11.69 22.23 3.64
CA GLU A 74 11.82 22.43 2.19
C GLU A 74 11.46 21.18 1.39
N LEU A 75 11.58 19.96 1.95
CA LEU A 75 11.29 18.70 1.25
C LEU A 75 12.17 18.47 0.01
N GLU A 76 13.42 18.93 0.06
CA GLU A 76 14.44 18.66 -0.95
C GLU A 76 15.26 17.44 -0.57
N VAL A 77 15.54 16.55 -1.54
CA VAL A 77 16.25 15.29 -1.29
C VAL A 77 17.72 15.58 -0.97
N LEU A 78 18.17 15.11 0.20
CA LEU A 78 19.55 15.21 0.69
C LEU A 78 20.31 13.89 0.50
N TYR A 79 19.60 12.77 0.58
CA TYR A 79 20.19 11.43 0.48
C TYR A 79 19.24 10.44 -0.20
N GLU A 80 19.81 9.48 -0.92
CA GLU A 80 19.12 8.33 -1.50
C GLU A 80 20.00 7.07 -1.49
N ASP A 81 19.42 5.93 -1.11
CA ASP A 81 20.03 4.60 -1.30
C ASP A 81 18.94 3.62 -1.72
N SER A 82 19.12 3.01 -2.88
CA SER A 82 18.22 1.99 -3.44
C SER A 82 19.01 0.73 -3.73
N ARG A 83 18.46 -0.42 -3.33
CA ARG A 83 19.08 -1.72 -3.55
C ARG A 83 18.07 -2.73 -4.05
N LEU A 84 18.44 -3.48 -5.08
CA LEU A 84 17.71 -4.69 -5.44
C LEU A 84 17.99 -5.75 -4.37
N VAL A 85 16.95 -6.38 -3.86
CA VAL A 85 16.97 -7.33 -2.76
C VAL A 85 16.15 -8.55 -3.11
N HIS A 86 16.50 -9.69 -2.50
CA HIS A 86 15.80 -10.96 -2.67
C HIS A 86 15.09 -11.32 -1.36
N LEU A 87 13.76 -11.28 -1.39
CA LEU A 87 12.89 -11.54 -0.26
C LEU A 87 12.68 -13.04 -0.09
N THR A 88 13.65 -13.72 0.52
CA THR A 88 13.68 -15.18 0.69
C THR A 88 12.68 -15.71 1.72
N ALA A 89 12.25 -14.89 2.67
CA ALA A 89 11.19 -15.26 3.61
C ALA A 89 9.84 -15.44 2.88
N PRO A 90 9.01 -16.43 3.22
CA PRO A 90 7.74 -16.69 2.56
C PRO A 90 6.72 -15.57 2.78
N TYR A 91 5.84 -15.36 1.79
CA TYR A 91 4.75 -14.39 1.92
C TYR A 91 3.64 -14.93 2.83
N LEU A 92 3.34 -14.19 3.89
CA LEU A 92 2.21 -14.46 4.76
C LEU A 92 1.54 -13.16 5.19
N SER A 93 0.23 -13.08 5.02
CA SER A 93 -0.56 -11.92 5.44
C SER A 93 -0.38 -11.65 6.94
N GLY A 94 -0.10 -10.40 7.29
CA GLY A 94 0.23 -9.99 8.66
C GLY A 94 1.69 -10.25 9.09
N PHE A 95 2.56 -10.69 8.18
CA PHE A 95 4.00 -10.93 8.42
C PHE A 95 4.90 -10.32 7.34
N LEU A 96 4.37 -9.46 6.47
CA LEU A 96 5.13 -8.82 5.39
C LEU A 96 6.40 -8.12 5.89
N ALA A 97 6.35 -7.55 7.09
CA ALA A 97 7.48 -6.89 7.73
C ALA A 97 8.72 -7.79 7.87
N PHE A 98 8.57 -9.11 8.08
CA PHE A 98 9.72 -10.03 8.15
C PHE A 98 10.45 -10.19 6.82
N ARG A 99 9.77 -9.90 5.71
CA ARG A 99 10.39 -9.87 4.38
C ARG A 99 11.14 -8.56 4.17
N GLU A 100 10.53 -7.44 4.53
CA GLU A 100 10.97 -6.10 4.11
C GLU A 100 11.94 -5.44 5.10
N VAL A 101 11.67 -5.55 6.40
CA VAL A 101 12.35 -4.78 7.45
C VAL A 101 13.85 -5.05 7.52
N PRO A 102 14.38 -6.29 7.37
CA PRO A 102 15.83 -6.50 7.39
C PRO A 102 16.58 -5.65 6.36
N PHE A 103 16.00 -5.46 5.18
CA PHE A 103 16.61 -4.65 4.11
C PHE A 103 16.50 -3.15 4.39
N LEU A 104 15.40 -2.70 5.01
CA LEU A 104 15.20 -1.31 5.42
C LEU A 104 16.12 -0.93 6.60
N VAL A 105 16.26 -1.81 7.60
CA VAL A 105 17.23 -1.64 8.70
C VAL A 105 18.65 -1.55 8.14
N GLY A 106 19.01 -2.44 7.20
CA GLY A 106 20.29 -2.37 6.52
C GLY A 106 20.51 -1.06 5.75
N ALA A 107 19.45 -0.46 5.16
CA ALA A 107 19.56 0.86 4.51
C ALA A 107 19.83 1.97 5.52
N VAL A 108 19.16 1.97 6.67
CA VAL A 108 19.40 2.93 7.75
C VAL A 108 20.81 2.78 8.32
N GLN A 109 21.29 1.55 8.55
CA GLN A 109 22.65 1.28 9.03
C GLN A 109 23.71 1.80 8.04
N ARG A 110 23.53 1.54 6.74
CA ARG A 110 24.44 2.07 5.71
C ARG A 110 24.45 3.60 5.67
N LEU A 111 23.32 4.26 5.89
CA LEU A 111 23.27 5.72 6.01
C LEU A 111 24.05 6.18 7.24
N GLN A 112 23.80 5.57 8.40
CA GLN A 112 24.47 5.89 9.66
C GLN A 112 26.00 5.77 9.56
N GLU A 113 26.49 4.77 8.83
CA GLU A 113 27.93 4.56 8.61
C GLU A 113 28.53 5.56 7.61
N LYS A 114 27.82 5.88 6.53
CA LYS A 114 28.35 6.68 5.42
C LYS A 114 28.21 8.18 5.64
N GLU A 115 27.03 8.62 6.08
CA GLU A 115 26.64 10.03 6.18
C GLU A 115 25.81 10.24 7.46
N PRO A 116 26.40 10.06 8.66
CA PRO A 116 25.68 10.15 9.94
C PRO A 116 25.00 11.51 10.17
N SER A 117 25.56 12.60 9.63
CA SER A 117 24.98 13.95 9.68
C SER A 117 23.65 14.07 8.94
N LEU A 118 23.38 13.16 8.01
CA LEU A 118 22.14 13.10 7.23
C LEU A 118 21.12 12.12 7.81
N MET A 119 21.35 11.56 9.00
CA MET A 119 20.37 10.69 9.64
C MET A 119 19.02 11.40 9.83
N PRO A 120 17.91 10.75 9.43
CA PRO A 120 16.58 11.32 9.58
C PRO A 120 16.17 11.33 11.06
N GLN A 121 15.43 12.36 11.47
CA GLN A 121 14.85 12.42 12.81
C GLN A 121 13.56 11.59 12.92
N VAL A 122 12.94 11.27 11.78
CA VAL A 122 11.70 10.51 11.67
C VAL A 122 11.59 9.87 10.30
N LEU A 123 11.03 8.67 10.22
CA LEU A 123 10.77 7.95 8.98
C LEU A 123 9.26 7.91 8.66
N LEU A 124 8.89 8.28 7.44
CA LEU A 124 7.59 7.99 6.84
C LEU A 124 7.70 6.71 6.01
N VAL A 125 6.94 5.70 6.40
CA VAL A 125 7.02 4.34 5.84
C VAL A 125 5.82 4.07 4.96
N ASP A 126 6.01 3.65 3.70
CA ASP A 126 4.91 3.17 2.86
C ASP A 126 4.36 1.84 3.39
N GLY A 127 3.35 1.93 4.26
CA GLY A 127 2.83 0.77 4.96
C GLY A 127 2.11 1.14 6.24
N ASN A 128 1.77 0.13 7.03
CA ASN A 128 1.05 0.31 8.28
C ASN A 128 1.98 0.25 9.49
N GLY A 129 1.61 0.96 10.55
CA GLY A 129 2.13 0.81 11.90
C GLY A 129 1.18 -0.02 12.76
N VAL A 130 0.61 0.58 13.80
CA VAL A 130 -0.34 -0.10 14.71
C VAL A 130 -1.67 -0.47 14.04
N LEU A 131 -2.01 0.11 12.87
CA LEU A 131 -3.14 -0.31 12.04
C LEU A 131 -2.83 -1.64 11.32
N HIS A 132 -2.77 -2.72 12.07
CA HIS A 132 -2.28 -4.02 11.60
C HIS A 132 -2.99 -5.16 12.34
N PRO A 133 -3.18 -6.37 11.77
CA PRO A 133 -3.90 -7.47 12.44
C PRO A 133 -3.34 -7.86 13.81
N ARG A 134 -2.07 -7.53 14.06
CA ARG A 134 -1.38 -7.76 15.34
C ARG A 134 -0.96 -6.47 16.04
N GLY A 135 -1.34 -5.31 15.53
CA GLY A 135 -0.91 -4.01 16.03
C GLY A 135 0.60 -3.77 15.90
N PHE A 136 1.24 -4.37 14.89
CA PHE A 136 2.69 -4.33 14.69
C PHE A 136 3.05 -4.49 13.21
N GLY A 137 2.76 -3.45 12.42
CA GLY A 137 3.09 -3.40 10.99
C GLY A 137 4.55 -3.02 10.72
N VAL A 138 4.89 -2.85 9.45
CA VAL A 138 6.25 -2.55 8.97
C VAL A 138 6.83 -1.28 9.62
N ALA A 139 6.02 -0.23 9.82
CA ALA A 139 6.49 1.01 10.44
C ALA A 139 6.85 0.82 11.92
N CYS A 140 6.08 0.02 12.67
CA CYS A 140 6.41 -0.31 14.06
C CYS A 140 7.67 -1.16 14.13
N HIS A 141 7.75 -2.17 13.26
CA HIS A 141 8.88 -3.10 13.25
C HIS A 141 10.18 -2.38 12.89
N LEU A 142 10.17 -1.55 11.86
CA LEU A 142 11.33 -0.72 11.50
C LEU A 142 11.70 0.25 12.64
N GLY A 143 10.72 0.96 13.21
CA GLY A 143 10.96 1.92 14.29
C GLY A 143 11.59 1.29 15.52
N VAL A 144 11.08 0.14 15.98
CA VAL A 144 11.63 -0.56 17.16
C VAL A 144 13.06 -1.07 16.92
N LEU A 145 13.39 -1.52 15.71
CA LEU A 145 14.73 -2.03 15.40
C LEU A 145 15.75 -0.93 15.13
N THR A 146 15.33 0.22 14.62
CA THR A 146 16.20 1.38 14.35
C THR A 146 16.24 2.38 15.49
N ASP A 147 15.33 2.25 16.46
CA ASP A 147 15.09 3.18 17.55
C ASP A 147 14.72 4.62 17.10
N LEU A 148 14.30 4.76 15.83
CA LEU A 148 13.87 6.03 15.23
C LEU A 148 12.35 6.22 15.35
N PRO A 149 11.87 7.47 15.49
CA PRO A 149 10.48 7.79 15.25
C PRO A 149 10.01 7.33 13.87
N CYS A 150 8.89 6.63 13.81
CA CYS A 150 8.34 6.05 12.58
C CYS A 150 6.83 6.29 12.49
N VAL A 151 6.36 6.58 11.27
CA VAL A 151 4.95 6.73 10.94
C VAL A 151 4.59 5.83 9.77
N GLY A 152 3.54 5.02 9.93
CA GLY A 152 2.98 4.24 8.83
C GLY A 152 2.03 5.09 8.00
N VAL A 153 2.32 5.22 6.70
CA VAL A 153 1.50 5.96 5.74
C VAL A 153 0.99 5.00 4.67
N ALA A 154 -0.21 4.46 4.86
CA ALA A 154 -0.80 3.51 3.92
C ALA A 154 -1.71 4.20 2.89
N LYS A 155 -1.62 3.74 1.63
CA LYS A 155 -2.44 4.25 0.51
C LYS A 155 -3.85 3.65 0.46
N LYS A 156 -4.11 2.58 1.24
CA LYS A 156 -5.36 1.81 1.31
C LYS A 156 -5.69 1.47 2.77
N LEU A 157 -6.99 1.40 3.09
CA LEU A 157 -7.45 0.91 4.40
C LEU A 157 -7.10 -0.56 4.55
N LEU A 158 -6.46 -0.93 5.65
CA LEU A 158 -6.35 -2.32 6.07
C LEU A 158 -7.56 -2.67 6.93
N GLN A 159 -8.29 -3.71 6.54
CA GLN A 159 -9.51 -4.13 7.24
C GLN A 159 -9.16 -5.05 8.40
N VAL A 160 -9.07 -4.46 9.59
CA VAL A 160 -8.66 -5.11 10.84
C VAL A 160 -9.50 -4.58 11.99
N ASP A 161 -9.72 -5.38 13.02
CA ASP A 161 -10.49 -4.97 14.21
C ASP A 161 -11.85 -4.34 13.85
N GLY A 162 -12.60 -4.97 12.95
CA GLY A 162 -13.92 -4.49 12.49
C GLY A 162 -13.88 -3.25 11.58
N LEU A 163 -12.71 -2.70 11.26
CA LEU A 163 -12.62 -1.64 10.24
C LEU A 163 -12.94 -2.20 8.87
N GLU A 164 -13.94 -1.62 8.21
CA GLU A 164 -14.39 -2.02 6.88
C GLU A 164 -14.47 -0.83 5.94
N LYS A 165 -14.40 -1.10 4.64
CA LYS A 165 -14.56 -0.06 3.60
C LYS A 165 -16.03 0.09 3.18
N ASP A 166 -16.90 0.20 4.17
CA ASP A 166 -18.35 0.19 4.06
C ASP A 166 -18.95 1.56 3.65
N ALA A 167 -20.28 1.70 3.77
CA ALA A 167 -20.96 2.96 3.44
C ALA A 167 -20.58 4.09 4.41
N LEU A 168 -20.50 3.80 5.72
CA LEU A 168 -20.14 4.76 6.75
C LEU A 168 -18.74 5.33 6.49
N HIS A 169 -17.76 4.49 6.18
CA HIS A 169 -16.40 4.90 5.85
C HIS A 169 -16.37 5.81 4.62
N ARG A 170 -17.16 5.50 3.59
CA ARG A 170 -17.27 6.35 2.38
C ARG A 170 -17.92 7.69 2.69
N ASP A 171 -18.92 7.73 3.57
CA ASP A 171 -19.56 8.97 3.98
C ASP A 171 -18.63 9.85 4.81
N GLN A 172 -17.86 9.27 5.73
CA GLN A 172 -16.82 10.00 6.47
C GLN A 172 -15.76 10.59 5.52
N ILE A 173 -15.34 9.86 4.48
CA ILE A 173 -14.44 10.40 3.45
C ILE A 173 -15.06 11.60 2.72
N ARG A 174 -16.37 11.57 2.42
CA ARG A 174 -17.08 12.68 1.75
C ARG A 174 -17.15 13.95 2.61
N LEU A 175 -17.05 13.81 3.94
CA LEU A 175 -17.02 14.92 4.88
C LEU A 175 -15.66 15.63 4.94
N LEU A 176 -14.57 15.00 4.48
CA LEU A 176 -13.25 15.64 4.40
C LEU A 176 -13.28 16.69 3.27
N ARG A 177 -13.16 17.98 3.59
CA ARG A 177 -13.32 19.11 2.65
C ARG A 177 -12.00 19.71 2.18
N ALA A 178 -11.00 19.81 3.05
CA ALA A 178 -9.70 20.41 2.78
C ALA A 178 -8.53 19.46 3.09
N GLY A 179 -7.35 19.78 2.59
CA GLY A 179 -6.09 19.20 3.00
C GLY A 179 -5.88 19.38 4.50
N GLY A 180 -5.52 18.31 5.20
CA GLY A 180 -5.35 18.28 6.65
C GLY A 180 -6.56 17.70 7.38
N ASP A 181 -7.76 17.73 6.77
CA ASP A 181 -8.94 17.11 7.38
C ASP A 181 -8.70 15.63 7.61
N SER A 182 -9.13 15.14 8.77
CA SER A 182 -9.00 13.73 9.11
C SER A 182 -10.06 13.25 10.09
N PHE A 183 -10.34 11.94 10.08
CA PHE A 183 -11.20 11.29 11.07
C PHE A 183 -10.53 10.04 11.66
N PRO A 184 -10.84 9.67 12.91
CA PRO A 184 -10.25 8.51 13.57
C PRO A 184 -10.74 7.19 12.98
N LEU A 185 -9.83 6.22 12.89
CA LEU A 185 -10.13 4.84 12.51
C LEU A 185 -10.29 4.04 13.82
N LYS A 186 -11.50 4.05 14.36
CA LYS A 186 -11.84 3.35 15.60
C LYS A 186 -12.28 1.92 15.30
N GLY A 187 -11.54 0.95 15.81
CA GLY A 187 -11.88 -0.46 15.68
C GLY A 187 -13.03 -0.88 16.62
N SER A 188 -13.54 -2.10 16.43
CA SER A 188 -14.61 -2.67 17.24
C SER A 188 -14.21 -2.89 18.70
N SER A 189 -12.91 -3.05 18.97
CA SER A 189 -12.35 -3.03 20.34
C SER A 189 -12.50 -1.68 21.06
N GLY A 190 -12.82 -0.62 20.32
CA GLY A 190 -12.85 0.76 20.80
C GLY A 190 -11.52 1.50 20.67
N ALA A 191 -10.43 0.81 20.30
CA ALA A 191 -9.13 1.41 20.08
C ALA A 191 -9.09 2.27 18.81
N VAL A 192 -8.40 3.41 18.86
CA VAL A 192 -8.11 4.22 17.67
C VAL A 192 -6.82 3.71 17.04
N LEU A 193 -6.91 3.03 15.90
CA LEU A 193 -5.78 2.37 15.25
C LEU A 193 -5.01 3.30 14.28
N GLY A 194 -5.59 4.45 13.95
CA GLY A 194 -5.03 5.42 13.03
C GLY A 194 -6.01 6.52 12.68
N ARG A 195 -5.70 7.32 11.65
CA ARG A 195 -6.61 8.31 11.08
C ARG A 195 -6.63 8.21 9.55
N ALA A 196 -7.81 8.39 8.97
CA ALA A 196 -7.92 8.68 7.54
C ALA A 196 -7.65 10.18 7.35
N LEU A 197 -6.64 10.53 6.55
CA LEU A 197 -6.18 11.89 6.30
C LEU A 197 -6.43 12.26 4.84
N ARG A 198 -7.16 13.35 4.58
CA ARG A 198 -7.13 14.01 3.27
C ARG A 198 -5.85 14.84 3.19
N SER A 199 -4.86 14.31 2.48
CA SER A 199 -3.52 14.87 2.47
C SER A 199 -3.31 16.05 1.53
N HIS A 200 -4.22 16.29 0.58
CA HIS A 200 -4.09 17.37 -0.40
C HIS A 200 -5.47 17.73 -0.99
N ASP A 201 -5.73 19.01 -1.25
CA ASP A 201 -7.02 19.53 -1.75
C ASP A 201 -7.48 18.87 -3.06
N ARG A 202 -6.58 18.74 -4.03
CA ARG A 202 -6.85 18.07 -5.32
C ARG A 202 -7.09 16.55 -5.26
N SER A 203 -7.08 15.92 -4.08
CA SER A 203 -7.36 14.48 -3.96
C SER A 203 -8.44 14.18 -2.92
N THR A 204 -9.41 13.37 -3.32
CA THR A 204 -10.46 12.85 -2.43
C THR A 204 -10.10 11.49 -1.81
N LYS A 205 -9.02 10.85 -2.27
CA LYS A 205 -8.59 9.54 -1.76
C LYS A 205 -7.68 9.76 -0.54
N PRO A 206 -8.12 9.41 0.69
CA PRO A 206 -7.31 9.65 1.87
C PRO A 206 -6.06 8.77 1.90
N LEU A 207 -5.12 9.15 2.77
CA LEU A 207 -4.09 8.28 3.32
C LEU A 207 -4.58 7.73 4.66
N TYR A 208 -4.05 6.58 5.07
CA TYR A 208 -4.34 5.96 6.35
C TYR A 208 -3.07 6.00 7.18
N VAL A 209 -3.04 6.92 8.14
CA VAL A 209 -1.87 7.22 8.97
C VAL A 209 -2.01 6.47 10.28
N SER A 210 -0.96 5.79 10.70
CA SER A 210 -0.91 5.06 11.97
C SER A 210 0.46 5.21 12.61
N VAL A 211 0.49 5.19 13.94
CA VAL A 211 1.74 5.25 14.72
C VAL A 211 2.63 4.07 14.36
N GLY A 212 3.89 4.34 14.06
CA GLY A 212 4.94 3.32 13.97
C GLY A 212 5.64 3.17 15.32
N HIS A 213 6.41 4.17 15.72
CA HIS A 213 7.22 4.18 16.94
C HIS A 213 7.58 5.62 17.34
N LYS A 214 7.68 5.91 18.65
CA LYS A 214 8.13 7.18 19.26
C LYS A 214 7.46 8.44 18.69
N MET A 215 6.17 8.36 18.38
CA MET A 215 5.40 9.49 17.89
C MET A 215 3.92 9.29 18.21
N SER A 216 3.25 10.36 18.66
CA SER A 216 1.80 10.34 18.86
C SER A 216 1.06 10.30 17.52
N LEU A 217 -0.16 9.76 17.52
CA LEU A 217 -0.99 9.71 16.31
C LEU A 217 -1.32 11.12 15.77
N GLU A 218 -1.49 12.09 16.67
CA GLU A 218 -1.77 13.48 16.30
C GLU A 218 -0.57 14.11 15.59
N ALA A 219 0.62 14.03 16.19
CA ALA A 219 1.84 14.55 15.58
C ALA A 219 2.15 13.83 14.26
N ALA A 220 1.94 12.52 14.18
CA ALA A 220 2.13 11.74 12.97
C ALA A 220 1.25 12.21 11.80
N VAL A 221 -0.02 12.55 12.07
CA VAL A 221 -0.95 13.07 11.05
C VAL A 221 -0.58 14.48 10.62
N ARG A 222 -0.26 15.37 11.57
CA ARG A 222 0.22 16.73 11.26
C ARG A 222 1.49 16.69 10.41
N LEU A 223 2.48 15.88 10.79
CA LEU A 223 3.73 15.74 10.07
C LEU A 223 3.49 15.17 8.66
N THR A 224 2.70 14.11 8.56
CA THR A 224 2.36 13.50 7.25
C THR A 224 1.76 14.53 6.31
N HIS A 225 0.81 15.36 6.80
CA HIS A 225 0.21 16.43 6.01
C HIS A 225 1.24 17.51 5.63
N SER A 226 2.09 17.96 6.57
CA SER A 226 3.13 18.97 6.28
C SER A 226 4.14 18.51 5.23
N CYS A 227 4.33 17.19 5.08
CA CYS A 227 5.19 16.60 4.06
C CYS A 227 4.50 16.42 2.69
N CYS A 228 3.24 16.84 2.50
CA CYS A 228 2.47 16.60 1.28
C CYS A 228 2.49 17.78 0.30
N ARG A 229 3.43 17.78 -0.67
CA ARG A 229 3.33 18.62 -1.89
C ARG A 229 2.26 18.10 -2.87
N PHE A 230 1.97 16.81 -2.81
CA PHE A 230 0.93 16.10 -3.57
C PHE A 230 0.12 15.21 -2.63
N ARG A 231 -0.74 14.34 -3.17
CA ARG A 231 -1.49 13.36 -2.34
C ARG A 231 -0.57 12.49 -1.48
N VAL A 232 0.56 12.01 -2.01
CA VAL A 232 1.49 11.16 -1.26
C VAL A 232 2.58 12.05 -0.66
N PRO A 233 2.97 11.89 0.62
CA PRO A 233 4.01 12.72 1.22
C PRO A 233 5.32 12.58 0.46
N GLU A 234 6.06 13.66 0.32
CA GLU A 234 7.29 13.70 -0.48
C GLU A 234 8.29 12.60 -0.11
N PRO A 235 8.61 12.32 1.17
CA PRO A 235 9.56 11.24 1.49
C PRO A 235 9.11 9.88 0.95
N VAL A 236 7.83 9.52 1.14
CA VAL A 236 7.26 8.26 0.64
C VAL A 236 7.22 8.25 -0.89
N ARG A 237 6.83 9.37 -1.52
CA ARG A 237 6.77 9.51 -2.98
C ARG A 237 8.15 9.37 -3.62
N GLN A 238 9.17 9.96 -3.01
CA GLN A 238 10.54 9.97 -3.50
C GLN A 238 11.21 8.59 -3.36
N ALA A 239 10.95 7.86 -2.27
CA ALA A 239 11.38 6.47 -2.11
C ALA A 239 10.73 5.56 -3.18
N ASP A 240 9.43 5.70 -3.40
CA ASP A 240 8.65 4.96 -4.38
C ASP A 240 9.06 5.24 -5.85
N ILE A 241 9.44 6.48 -6.17
CA ILE A 241 10.01 6.80 -7.49
C ILE A 241 11.36 6.11 -7.68
N ARG A 242 12.25 6.23 -6.69
CA ARG A 242 13.61 5.70 -6.79
C ARG A 242 13.66 4.18 -6.81
N SER A 243 12.83 3.52 -6.03
CA SER A 243 12.75 2.06 -6.00
C SER A 243 12.34 1.52 -7.38
N ARG A 244 11.31 2.10 -8.01
CA ARG A 244 10.87 1.75 -9.36
C ARG A 244 11.88 2.12 -10.44
N ASP A 245 12.53 3.28 -10.33
CA ASP A 245 13.56 3.72 -11.28
C ASP A 245 14.76 2.79 -11.24
N TYR A 246 15.16 2.36 -10.04
CA TYR A 246 16.25 1.41 -9.83
C TYR A 246 15.91 0.04 -10.45
N ILE A 247 14.69 -0.46 -10.28
CA ILE A 247 14.21 -1.69 -10.94
C ILE A 247 14.30 -1.56 -12.46
N ARG A 248 13.78 -0.45 -13.03
CA ARG A 248 13.78 -0.20 -14.49
C ARG A 248 15.19 -0.16 -15.07
N LYS A 249 16.13 0.49 -14.37
CA LYS A 249 17.54 0.61 -14.80
C LYS A 249 18.29 -0.72 -14.69
N THR A 250 18.06 -1.47 -13.61
CA THR A 250 18.83 -2.69 -13.31
C THR A 250 18.37 -3.89 -14.14
N LEU A 251 17.06 -4.05 -14.34
CA LEU A 251 16.51 -5.22 -15.04
C LEU A 251 16.24 -4.96 -16.54
N GLY A 252 16.38 -3.72 -16.99
CA GLY A 252 16.06 -3.30 -18.35
C GLY A 252 14.56 -3.32 -18.64
N SER A 253 14.10 -2.43 -19.52
CA SER A 253 12.81 -2.69 -20.19
C SER A 253 12.99 -3.93 -21.08
N PRO A 254 12.00 -4.83 -21.22
CA PRO A 254 12.09 -5.87 -22.24
C PRO A 254 12.38 -5.18 -23.58
N ARG A 255 13.50 -5.54 -24.23
CA ARG A 255 13.80 -5.07 -25.59
C ARG A 255 12.55 -5.33 -26.45
N PRO A 256 12.11 -4.37 -27.28
CA PRO A 256 11.20 -4.70 -28.36
C PRO A 256 11.82 -5.87 -29.14
N PRO A 257 11.04 -6.87 -29.57
CA PRO A 257 11.57 -7.91 -30.45
C PRO A 257 12.24 -7.21 -31.63
N ALA A 258 13.47 -7.61 -31.96
CA ALA A 258 14.17 -7.09 -33.12
C ALA A 258 13.26 -7.24 -34.35
N PRO A 259 13.11 -6.21 -35.21
CA PRO A 259 12.36 -6.36 -36.43
C PRO A 259 13.10 -7.38 -37.31
N GLY A 260 12.48 -8.53 -37.57
CA GLY A 260 13.02 -9.50 -38.54
C GLY A 260 13.15 -10.97 -38.10
N GLN A 261 12.32 -11.48 -37.19
CA GLN A 261 12.08 -12.93 -37.14
C GLN A 261 10.59 -13.23 -37.21
N GLU A 262 10.13 -13.42 -38.45
CA GLU A 262 8.84 -14.03 -38.75
C GLU A 262 8.70 -15.35 -37.98
N ARG A 263 7.75 -15.39 -37.05
CA ARG A 263 7.30 -16.65 -36.48
C ARG A 263 6.61 -17.44 -37.61
N LYS A 264 7.29 -18.43 -38.18
CA LYS A 264 6.66 -19.46 -39.02
C LYS A 264 5.55 -20.13 -38.21
N ALA A 265 4.31 -19.76 -38.49
CA ALA A 265 3.12 -20.42 -37.97
C ALA A 265 3.13 -21.88 -38.43
N GLN A 266 3.34 -22.81 -37.49
CA GLN A 266 3.08 -24.22 -37.71
C GLN A 266 1.57 -24.42 -37.77
N ARG A 267 1.05 -24.75 -38.95
CA ARG A 267 -0.33 -25.20 -39.17
C ARG A 267 -0.60 -26.51 -38.39
N PRO A 268 -1.75 -26.66 -37.70
CA PRO A 268 -2.12 -27.93 -37.10
C PRO A 268 -2.42 -29.00 -38.16
N LYS A 269 -1.91 -30.22 -37.96
CA LYS A 269 -2.22 -31.41 -38.79
C LYS A 269 -3.67 -31.83 -38.59
N VAL A 270 -4.41 -31.95 -39.69
CA VAL A 270 -5.76 -32.52 -39.77
C VAL A 270 -5.65 -34.05 -39.84
N TRP A 271 -6.45 -34.76 -39.03
CA TRP A 271 -6.61 -36.22 -39.07
C TRP A 271 -7.82 -36.58 -39.95
N PRO A 272 -7.74 -37.57 -40.86
CA PRO A 272 -8.90 -37.95 -41.66
C PRO A 272 -9.79 -38.95 -40.89
N LYS A 273 -11.10 -38.74 -40.92
CA LYS A 273 -12.12 -39.76 -40.60
C LYS A 273 -12.85 -40.13 -41.90
N GLY A 274 -12.91 -41.42 -42.22
CA GLY A 274 -13.79 -41.97 -43.25
C GLY A 274 -15.22 -42.12 -42.73
N GLY A 275 -16.21 -41.96 -43.62
CA GLY A 275 -17.61 -42.36 -43.40
C GLY A 275 -17.88 -43.76 -44.01
N PRO A 276 -19.12 -44.11 -44.41
CA PRO A 276 -20.43 -43.48 -44.12
C PRO A 276 -21.50 -44.51 -43.64
N GLU A 277 -22.64 -44.05 -43.12
CA GLU A 277 -23.98 -44.58 -43.43
C GLU A 277 -25.09 -43.70 -42.79
N GLU A 278 -26.23 -43.61 -43.48
CA GLU A 278 -27.32 -42.63 -43.35
C GLU A 278 -28.66 -43.36 -43.00
N PRO A 279 -29.85 -42.71 -42.91
CA PRO A 279 -30.57 -42.34 -41.68
C PRO A 279 -31.94 -43.10 -41.57
N PRO A 280 -33.09 -42.65 -40.97
CA PRO A 280 -33.71 -41.30 -40.91
C PRO A 280 -34.40 -40.90 -39.57
N GLY A 281 -34.92 -39.65 -39.48
CA GLY A 281 -36.09 -39.36 -38.63
C GLY A 281 -36.20 -37.98 -37.95
N GLU A 282 -36.63 -36.97 -38.72
CA GLU A 282 -37.54 -35.83 -38.42
C GLU A 282 -37.65 -35.17 -37.02
N GLY A 283 -37.68 -33.82 -37.00
CA GLY A 283 -38.31 -33.07 -35.89
C GLY A 283 -38.00 -31.57 -35.71
N LYS A 284 -38.40 -30.72 -36.67
CA LYS A 284 -38.84 -29.30 -36.56
C LYS A 284 -38.13 -28.29 -35.61
N THR A 285 -37.57 -27.24 -36.21
CA THR A 285 -37.44 -25.84 -35.72
C THR A 285 -38.56 -24.97 -36.36
N PRO A 286 -38.61 -23.60 -36.29
CA PRO A 286 -37.90 -22.60 -35.45
C PRO A 286 -38.78 -21.43 -34.90
N GLU A 287 -38.11 -20.50 -34.20
CA GLU A 287 -38.26 -19.01 -34.22
C GLU A 287 -39.54 -18.34 -33.70
N ALA A 288 -39.46 -17.51 -32.65
CA ALA A 288 -39.00 -16.11 -32.59
C ALA A 288 -39.99 -15.11 -33.21
N HIS A 289 -40.42 -14.10 -32.42
CA HIS A 289 -40.54 -12.68 -32.81
C HIS A 289 -41.29 -11.87 -31.73
N SER A 290 -40.66 -10.79 -31.27
CA SER A 290 -41.33 -9.65 -30.60
C SER A 290 -41.99 -8.74 -31.64
N PRO A 291 -42.98 -7.91 -31.25
CA PRO A 291 -42.82 -6.46 -31.47
C PRO A 291 -43.51 -5.53 -30.43
N GLY A 292 -42.88 -4.36 -30.20
CA GLY A 292 -43.46 -3.03 -30.45
C GLY A 292 -44.61 -2.42 -29.61
N LEU A 293 -44.22 -1.50 -28.71
CA LEU A 293 -44.62 -0.08 -28.55
C LEU A 293 -46.11 0.43 -28.55
N ARG A 294 -46.35 1.34 -27.57
CA ARG A 294 -47.29 2.51 -27.46
C ARG A 294 -48.68 2.30 -26.82
N THR A 295 -48.97 3.00 -25.72
CA THR A 295 -49.67 4.32 -25.67
C THR A 295 -50.02 4.71 -24.21
N HIS A 296 -49.98 6.01 -23.88
CA HIS A 296 -50.52 6.66 -22.67
C HIS A 296 -52.06 6.77 -22.75
N PRO A 297 -52.81 7.00 -21.64
CA PRO A 297 -53.04 8.37 -21.12
C PRO A 297 -53.20 8.53 -19.58
N GLU A 298 -52.96 9.79 -19.17
CA GLU A 298 -53.65 10.61 -18.15
C GLU A 298 -53.61 10.35 -16.64
N ALA A 299 -53.40 11.47 -15.93
CA ALA A 299 -53.51 11.72 -14.49
C ALA A 299 -54.96 12.12 -14.09
N PRO A 300 -55.27 12.19 -12.79
CA PRO A 300 -55.35 13.48 -12.07
C PRO A 300 -54.71 13.38 -10.66
N ASP A 301 -53.99 14.38 -10.13
CA ASP A 301 -54.34 15.70 -9.57
C ASP A 301 -54.82 15.70 -8.08
N LEU A 302 -54.25 16.66 -7.33
CA LEU A 302 -54.64 17.30 -6.05
C LEU A 302 -54.22 16.76 -4.66
N GLY A 303 -53.61 17.69 -3.89
CA GLY A 303 -53.71 17.88 -2.42
C GLY A 303 -52.41 17.61 -1.65
N ALA A 304 -51.55 18.56 -1.25
CA ALA A 304 -51.66 19.74 -0.37
C ALA A 304 -51.71 19.44 1.15
N GLN A 305 -50.97 20.26 1.92
CA GLN A 305 -50.81 20.43 3.40
C GLN A 305 -49.61 19.69 4.04
N GLU A 306 -48.53 20.35 4.50
CA GLU A 306 -48.35 21.34 5.60
C GLU A 306 -48.73 20.83 6.99
N GLN A 307 -47.70 20.42 7.76
CA GLN A 307 -47.30 20.94 9.08
C GLN A 307 -45.94 20.37 9.48
#